data_AF-A0A9E1UTZ1-F1
#
_entry.id   AF-A0A9E1UTZ1-F1
#
_cell.length_a   1.000
_cell.length_b   1.000
_cell.length_c   1.000
_cell.angle_alpha   90.00
_cell.angle_beta   90.00
_cell.angle_gamma   90.00
#
_symmetry.space_group_name_H-M   'P 1'
#
loop_
_entity.id
_entity.type
_entity.pdbx_description
1 polymer ?
#
loop_
_entity_poly.entity_id
_entity_poly.type
_entity_poly.pdbx_seq_one_letter_code
_entity_poly.pdbx_strand_id
1 'polypeptide(L)'
;HHDWFAGSIGILDSRAGSNFPHGLTKVTAEIAWPECGNPPKDPIEKEEYHASSAYTAYKTPYPLAEDLFLVSARRGGRGGKFVLLLMDPYGNRELVYEGTHNIWHAMPLKARPRPPVMADRVEWPDLAKPAAPRKPGILYSNNVTYGVPELARGEVKHVRVIQMDARTYSLWNRDSGFSGPRTSLVQTDGVRRILGTAPVGADGSVCFEVPSGQALHFQVLDGEYRALQTMRSFSGAMPGETRGCLGCHESHSKTPVSGKSMALRRVPEKLTPPPWGTRSLSYERMIQPLFDRNCGSCHQGKGKARKKLDLTLRPGLGPFKEPYVTLVGVDGHAHKQIRQGPGARIACPLPAENYRQSDPESYVTFRPKTYLALRSPLREIAASGKHHGVKMTGDDLRLLTAWLDANCTYRSDEDVRELADPDFPGIESLPIRPRTKTAPRIPRP
;
A
#
# COMPACT_ATOMS: atom_id res chain seq x y z
N HIS A 1 17.00 -0.40 16.80
CA HIS A 1 16.71 -1.40 15.74
C HIS A 1 16.81 -0.78 14.36
N HIS A 2 16.52 0.51 14.21
CA HIS A 2 16.91 1.31 13.04
C HIS A 2 18.08 2.24 13.41
N ASP A 3 19.22 2.13 12.73
CA ASP A 3 20.27 3.16 12.80
C ASP A 3 19.88 4.27 11.82
N TRP A 4 18.77 4.98 12.08
CA TRP A 4 18.11 5.95 11.16
C TRP A 4 19.02 7.08 10.67
N PHE A 5 20.16 7.28 11.32
CA PHE A 5 21.10 8.34 11.00
C PHE A 5 22.35 7.83 10.27
N ALA A 6 22.49 6.51 10.07
CA ALA A 6 23.65 5.90 9.45
C ALA A 6 23.28 5.17 8.15
N GLY A 7 24.04 5.44 7.08
CA GLY A 7 23.91 4.69 5.83
C GLY A 7 25.15 4.80 4.96
N SER A 8 25.06 4.19 3.79
CA SER A 8 26.00 4.33 2.67
C SER A 8 25.56 5.45 1.72
N ILE A 9 26.48 5.92 0.87
CA ILE A 9 26.16 6.74 -0.30
C ILE A 9 26.14 5.85 -1.55
N GLY A 10 25.19 6.11 -2.45
CA GLY A 10 25.12 5.49 -3.76
C GLY A 10 24.65 6.48 -4.82
N ILE A 11 24.87 6.11 -6.10
CA ILE A 11 24.39 6.86 -7.26
C ILE A 11 23.16 6.15 -7.83
N LEU A 12 22.17 6.95 -8.23
CA LEU A 12 20.96 6.48 -8.90
C LEU A 12 20.98 6.94 -10.35
N ASP A 13 21.09 6.01 -11.30
CA ASP A 13 20.96 6.26 -12.73
C ASP A 13 19.64 5.68 -13.27
N SER A 14 18.64 6.56 -13.36
CA SER A 14 17.32 6.21 -13.89
C SER A 14 17.32 5.71 -15.34
N ARG A 15 18.38 5.97 -16.12
CA ARG A 15 18.52 5.48 -17.51
C ARG A 15 18.91 4.02 -17.56
N ALA A 16 19.68 3.55 -16.57
CA ALA A 16 20.11 2.16 -16.48
C ALA A 16 19.02 1.27 -15.88
N GLY A 17 18.10 1.83 -15.09
CA GLY A 17 16.95 1.13 -14.54
C GLY A 17 16.36 1.85 -13.33
N SER A 18 15.23 1.35 -12.84
CA SER A 18 14.55 1.91 -11.65
C SER A 18 14.41 0.90 -10.51
N ASN A 19 14.93 -0.31 -10.69
CA ASN A 19 14.87 -1.40 -9.72
C ASN A 19 16.22 -2.12 -9.69
N PHE A 20 16.60 -2.59 -8.51
CA PHE A 20 17.74 -3.48 -8.31
C PHE A 20 17.76 -4.65 -9.33
N PRO A 21 18.92 -5.03 -9.89
CA PRO A 21 20.26 -4.47 -9.66
C PRO A 21 20.60 -3.28 -10.58
N HIS A 22 19.63 -2.73 -11.31
CA HIS A 22 19.88 -1.76 -12.36
C HIS A 22 19.65 -0.32 -11.87
N GLY A 23 20.53 0.59 -12.27
CA GLY A 23 20.39 2.01 -11.95
C GLY A 23 20.70 2.38 -10.50
N LEU A 24 21.35 1.49 -9.74
CA LEU A 24 21.88 1.77 -8.41
C LEU A 24 23.30 1.23 -8.29
N THR A 25 24.24 2.08 -7.90
CA THR A 25 25.64 1.74 -7.60
C THR A 25 26.01 2.30 -6.24
N LYS A 26 26.95 1.64 -5.55
CA LYS A 26 27.43 2.03 -4.23
C LYS A 26 28.71 2.84 -4.35
N VAL A 27 28.74 4.03 -3.75
CA VAL A 27 29.94 4.86 -3.64
C VAL A 27 30.74 4.42 -2.41
N THR A 28 30.12 4.43 -1.23
CA THR A 28 30.82 4.07 0.02
C THR A 28 30.83 2.55 0.22
N ALA A 29 31.64 1.84 -0.58
CA ALA A 29 31.62 0.38 -0.69
C ALA A 29 31.86 -0.38 0.62
N GLU A 30 32.56 0.24 1.58
CA GLU A 30 32.85 -0.31 2.90
C GLU A 30 31.65 -0.34 3.85
N ILE A 31 30.59 0.42 3.53
CA ILE A 31 29.40 0.53 4.37
C ILE A 31 28.27 -0.31 3.76
N ALA A 32 27.75 -1.26 4.56
CA ALA A 32 26.59 -2.04 4.18
C ALA A 32 25.34 -1.14 4.05
N TRP A 33 24.40 -1.52 3.17
CA TRP A 33 23.12 -0.81 3.13
C TRP A 33 22.40 -0.98 4.47
N PRO A 34 21.97 0.11 5.11
CA PRO A 34 21.30 0.04 6.40
C PRO A 34 20.02 -0.79 6.27
N GLU A 35 19.72 -1.59 7.31
CA GLU A 35 18.53 -2.43 7.44
C GLU A 35 18.42 -3.63 6.48
N CYS A 36 18.86 -3.49 5.23
CA CYS A 36 18.74 -4.52 4.20
C CYS A 36 20.03 -5.35 4.01
N GLY A 37 21.18 -4.86 4.47
CA GLY A 37 22.48 -5.51 4.27
C GLY A 37 22.97 -5.43 2.82
N ASN A 38 24.01 -6.21 2.50
CA ASN A 38 24.54 -6.22 1.13
C ASN A 38 23.70 -7.13 0.22
N PRO A 39 23.28 -6.66 -0.96
CA PRO A 39 22.55 -7.48 -1.91
C PRO A 39 23.47 -8.51 -2.59
N PRO A 40 22.91 -9.53 -3.27
CA PRO A 40 23.70 -10.54 -4.01
C PRO A 40 24.61 -9.95 -5.10
N LYS A 41 24.24 -8.79 -5.66
CA LYS A 41 25.05 -7.98 -6.56
C LYS A 41 25.08 -6.55 -6.03
N ASP A 42 26.22 -6.04 -5.61
CA ASP A 42 26.35 -4.68 -5.08
C ASP A 42 27.37 -3.91 -5.93
N PRO A 43 26.99 -3.42 -7.13
CA PRO A 43 27.94 -2.79 -8.03
C PRO A 43 28.50 -1.52 -7.40
N ILE A 44 29.82 -1.40 -7.39
CA ILE A 44 30.52 -0.22 -6.90
C ILE A 44 30.56 0.82 -8.03
N GLU A 45 30.37 2.09 -7.69
CA GLU A 45 30.34 3.19 -8.67
C GLU A 45 31.67 3.36 -9.41
N LYS A 46 32.80 3.25 -8.70
CA LYS A 46 34.16 3.26 -9.25
C LYS A 46 34.94 2.06 -8.74
N GLU A 47 35.54 1.28 -9.63
CA GLU A 47 36.32 0.10 -9.24
C GLU A 47 37.56 0.47 -8.42
N GLU A 48 38.10 1.67 -8.65
CA GLU A 48 39.26 2.24 -7.97
C GLU A 48 38.93 2.81 -6.58
N TYR A 49 37.70 2.63 -6.09
CA TYR A 49 37.28 3.12 -4.79
C TYR A 49 38.16 2.60 -3.65
N HIS A 50 38.63 3.49 -2.77
CA HIS A 50 39.33 3.12 -1.55
C HIS A 50 38.58 3.50 -0.26
N ALA A 51 38.60 2.58 0.70
CA ALA A 51 37.97 2.75 1.99
C ALA A 51 38.89 3.45 3.00
N SER A 52 38.31 4.31 3.84
CA SER A 52 38.99 4.87 5.01
C SER A 52 38.37 4.28 6.28
N SER A 53 39.20 3.67 7.14
CA SER A 53 38.73 2.98 8.36
C SER A 53 38.21 3.93 9.46
N ALA A 54 38.30 5.24 9.27
CA ALA A 54 37.92 6.24 10.26
C ALA A 54 36.40 6.54 10.29
N TYR A 55 35.61 6.08 9.31
CA TYR A 55 34.20 6.44 9.16
C TYR A 55 33.28 5.22 9.18
N THR A 56 32.16 5.34 9.88
CA THR A 56 31.21 4.22 10.10
C THR A 56 29.79 4.49 9.58
N ALA A 57 29.57 5.66 8.99
CA ALA A 57 28.30 6.04 8.38
C ALA A 57 28.45 7.31 7.54
N TYR A 58 27.60 7.47 6.54
CA TYR A 58 27.48 8.65 5.70
C TYR A 58 26.03 9.12 5.61
N LYS A 59 25.84 10.42 5.36
CA LYS A 59 24.52 11.06 5.28
C LYS A 59 24.57 12.36 4.47
N THR A 60 23.42 12.73 3.90
CA THR A 60 23.15 14.05 3.30
C THR A 60 24.21 14.52 2.29
N PRO A 61 24.45 13.75 1.21
CA PRO A 61 25.34 14.20 0.16
C PRO A 61 24.74 15.44 -0.55
N TYR A 62 25.58 16.42 -0.88
CA TYR A 62 25.23 17.57 -1.69
C TYR A 62 26.19 17.65 -2.89
N PRO A 63 25.71 17.41 -4.13
CA PRO A 63 26.57 17.42 -5.31
C PRO A 63 27.08 18.84 -5.62
N LEU A 64 28.38 18.95 -5.88
CA LEU A 64 29.06 20.18 -6.30
C LEU A 64 29.44 20.13 -7.79
N ALA A 65 29.88 18.97 -8.26
CA ALA A 65 30.19 18.63 -9.65
C ALA A 65 29.84 17.16 -9.92
N GLU A 66 30.16 16.65 -11.11
CA GLU A 66 29.90 15.25 -11.51
C GLU A 66 30.53 14.24 -10.53
N ASP A 67 31.82 14.42 -10.23
CA ASP A 67 32.58 13.55 -9.33
C ASP A 67 32.96 14.23 -8.00
N LEU A 68 32.19 15.23 -7.54
CA LEU A 68 32.53 15.94 -6.30
C LEU A 68 31.29 16.35 -5.51
N PHE A 69 31.26 16.02 -4.22
CA PHE A 69 30.12 16.32 -3.35
C PHE A 69 30.55 16.58 -1.90
N LEU A 70 29.77 17.37 -1.19
CA LEU A 70 29.85 17.45 0.27
C LEU A 70 29.09 16.29 0.88
N VAL A 71 29.57 15.72 1.98
CA VAL A 71 28.88 14.65 2.69
C VAL A 71 29.14 14.73 4.20
N SER A 72 28.13 14.38 4.99
CA SER A 72 28.30 14.19 6.42
C SER A 72 28.75 12.76 6.70
N ALA A 73 29.85 12.58 7.43
CA ALA A 73 30.36 11.25 7.78
C ALA A 73 30.58 11.09 9.28
N ARG A 74 30.15 9.97 9.87
CA ARG A 74 30.36 9.66 11.29
C ARG A 74 31.77 9.16 11.50
N ARG A 75 32.60 9.95 12.18
CA ARG A 75 33.97 9.58 12.53
C ARG A 75 34.01 8.76 13.83
N GLY A 76 34.72 7.64 13.84
CA GLY A 76 34.77 6.71 14.97
C GLY A 76 33.56 5.76 15.06
N GLY A 77 33.30 5.20 16.24
CA GLY A 77 32.23 4.22 16.47
C GLY A 77 30.82 4.81 16.46
N ARG A 78 29.81 4.02 16.88
CA ARG A 78 28.39 4.44 16.84
C ARG A 78 28.08 5.72 17.63
N GLY A 79 28.84 6.02 18.68
CA GLY A 79 28.72 7.24 19.48
C GLY A 79 29.51 8.43 18.91
N GLY A 80 30.19 8.26 17.78
CA GLY A 80 30.92 9.32 17.10
C GLY A 80 30.00 10.38 16.49
N LYS A 81 30.57 11.54 16.20
CA LYS A 81 29.85 12.66 15.59
C LYS A 81 30.01 12.68 14.07
N PHE A 82 29.01 13.25 13.40
CA PHE A 82 29.07 13.54 11.98
C PHE A 82 29.90 14.81 11.72
N VAL A 83 30.92 14.67 10.89
CA VAL A 83 31.75 15.77 10.38
C VAL A 83 31.43 16.03 8.92
N LEU A 84 31.76 17.22 8.42
CA LEU A 84 31.57 17.58 7.02
C LEU A 84 32.83 17.23 6.23
N LEU A 85 32.66 16.42 5.20
CA LEU A 85 33.69 16.06 4.25
C LEU A 85 33.38 16.63 2.87
N LEU A 86 34.42 16.94 2.11
CA LEU A 86 34.40 16.99 0.66
C LEU A 86 34.86 15.63 0.15
N MET A 87 34.08 14.98 -0.70
CA MET A 87 34.32 13.60 -1.13
C MET A 87 34.05 13.43 -2.63
N ASP A 88 34.76 12.48 -3.24
CA ASP A 88 34.51 12.02 -4.60
C ASP A 88 34.06 10.53 -4.64
N PRO A 89 33.60 10.03 -5.80
CA PRO A 89 33.22 8.63 -5.96
C PRO A 89 34.37 7.62 -5.85
N TYR A 90 35.63 8.07 -5.85
CA TYR A 90 36.83 7.23 -5.74
C TYR A 90 37.26 7.00 -4.28
N GLY A 91 36.60 7.65 -3.32
CA GLY A 91 36.93 7.51 -1.91
C GLY A 91 37.91 8.57 -1.39
N ASN A 92 38.30 9.55 -2.21
CA ASN A 92 39.07 10.67 -1.69
C ASN A 92 38.17 11.53 -0.81
N ARG A 93 38.69 11.95 0.35
CA ARG A 93 37.93 12.64 1.39
C ARG A 93 38.81 13.71 2.01
N GLU A 94 38.29 14.92 2.10
CA GLU A 94 38.92 16.05 2.78
C GLU A 94 38.00 16.53 3.91
N LEU A 95 38.54 16.72 5.11
CA LEU A 95 37.77 17.28 6.22
C LEU A 95 37.55 18.78 6.00
N VAL A 96 36.30 19.17 5.76
CA VAL A 96 35.94 20.59 5.60
C VAL A 96 35.67 21.22 6.96
N TYR A 97 34.92 20.53 7.83
CA TYR A 97 34.54 21.07 9.12
C TYR A 97 34.17 20.00 10.14
N GLU A 98 34.65 20.20 11.37
CA GLU A 98 34.31 19.38 12.53
C GLU A 98 33.72 20.30 13.62
N GLY A 99 32.43 20.17 13.89
CA GLY A 99 31.76 20.95 14.93
C GLY A 99 31.75 20.28 16.30
N THR A 100 31.20 21.00 17.28
CA THR A 100 30.87 20.47 18.62
C THR A 100 29.68 19.50 18.58
N HIS A 101 28.77 19.68 17.63
CA HIS A 101 27.62 18.82 17.36
C HIS A 101 27.74 18.14 15.99
N ASN A 102 26.80 17.24 15.69
CA ASN A 102 26.68 16.61 14.37
C ASN A 102 26.47 17.68 13.28
N ILE A 103 27.21 17.55 12.19
CA ILE A 103 27.06 18.39 11.00
C ILE A 103 26.27 17.63 9.95
N TRP A 104 25.06 18.07 9.65
CA TRP A 104 24.16 17.49 8.64
C TRP A 104 23.66 18.55 7.65
N HIS A 105 23.26 18.12 6.45
CA HIS A 105 22.60 18.98 5.44
C HIS A 105 23.42 20.22 5.04
N ALA A 106 24.73 20.08 4.85
CA ALA A 106 25.55 21.18 4.35
C ALA A 106 25.04 21.65 2.98
N MET A 107 24.73 22.94 2.87
CA MET A 107 24.19 23.57 1.67
C MET A 107 25.07 24.77 1.30
N PRO A 108 25.87 24.69 0.22
CA PRO A 108 26.65 25.81 -0.27
C PRO A 108 25.75 26.99 -0.67
N LEU A 109 26.14 28.19 -0.27
CA LEU A 109 25.51 29.41 -0.75
C LEU A 109 26.08 29.77 -2.12
N LYS A 110 25.30 29.51 -3.17
CA LYS A 110 25.68 29.78 -4.57
C LYS A 110 24.47 30.28 -5.35
N ALA A 111 24.67 31.25 -6.23
CA ALA A 111 23.64 31.64 -7.21
C ALA A 111 23.29 30.44 -8.10
N ARG A 112 22.00 30.17 -8.29
CA ARG A 112 21.50 29.07 -9.13
C ARG A 112 20.43 29.59 -10.10
N PRO A 113 20.38 29.10 -11.36
CA PRO A 113 19.25 29.35 -12.24
C PRO A 113 17.95 28.90 -11.57
N ARG A 114 16.92 29.76 -11.59
CA ARG A 114 15.60 29.41 -11.10
C ARG A 114 15.02 28.30 -11.99
N PRO A 115 14.60 27.15 -11.43
CA PRO A 115 13.93 26.12 -12.22
C PRO A 115 12.66 26.66 -12.90
N PRO A 116 12.26 26.12 -14.06
CA PRO A 116 11.01 26.50 -14.72
C PRO A 116 9.82 26.37 -13.75
N VAL A 117 8.98 27.41 -13.70
CA VAL A 117 7.76 27.40 -12.88
C VAL A 117 6.62 26.87 -13.74
N MET A 118 6.02 25.75 -13.34
CA MET A 118 4.81 25.24 -13.96
C MET A 118 3.60 26.03 -13.47
N ALA A 119 2.70 26.39 -14.39
CA ALA A 119 1.45 27.06 -14.03
C ALA A 119 0.55 26.11 -13.23
N ASP A 120 -0.01 26.60 -12.12
CA ASP A 120 -0.99 25.85 -11.36
C ASP A 120 -2.31 25.76 -12.15
N ARG A 121 -2.81 24.55 -12.31
CA ARG A 121 -4.09 24.24 -12.97
C ARG A 121 -5.11 23.63 -12.02
N VAL A 122 -4.76 23.52 -10.74
CA VAL A 122 -5.62 22.95 -9.71
C VAL A 122 -6.70 23.96 -9.36
N GLU A 123 -7.96 23.50 -9.37
CA GLU A 123 -9.09 24.29 -8.91
C GLU A 123 -9.20 24.21 -7.38
N TRP A 124 -8.24 24.82 -6.68
CA TRP A 124 -8.19 24.78 -5.21
C TRP A 124 -9.49 25.27 -4.58
N PRO A 125 -10.02 24.57 -3.56
CA PRO A 125 -11.19 25.06 -2.84
C PRO A 125 -10.86 26.37 -2.14
N ASP A 126 -11.82 27.30 -2.14
CA ASP A 126 -11.73 28.52 -1.35
C ASP A 126 -11.85 28.17 0.15
N LEU A 127 -10.73 28.25 0.87
CA LEU A 127 -10.67 27.93 2.30
C LEU A 127 -11.50 28.88 3.18
N ALA A 128 -11.88 30.06 2.68
CA ALA A 128 -12.69 31.04 3.41
C ALA A 128 -14.21 30.81 3.23
N LYS A 129 -14.62 29.92 2.32
CA LYS A 129 -16.03 29.62 2.04
C LYS A 129 -16.44 28.26 2.61
N PRO A 130 -17.72 28.06 2.94
CA PRO A 130 -18.25 26.73 3.23
C PRO A 130 -17.87 25.76 2.11
N ALA A 131 -17.52 24.52 2.46
CA ALA A 131 -16.99 23.54 1.52
C ALA A 131 -17.97 23.26 0.36
N ALA A 132 -17.80 23.96 -0.76
CA ALA A 132 -18.44 23.57 -2.01
C ALA A 132 -17.91 22.17 -2.40
N PRO A 133 -18.75 21.30 -2.99
CA PRO A 133 -18.29 20.03 -3.53
C PRO A 133 -17.14 20.26 -4.50
N ARG A 134 -16.00 19.62 -4.25
CA ARG A 134 -14.83 19.81 -5.09
C ARG A 134 -15.09 19.19 -6.45
N LYS A 135 -14.60 19.86 -7.49
CA LYS A 135 -14.65 19.31 -8.84
C LYS A 135 -13.90 17.97 -8.85
N PRO A 136 -14.49 16.89 -9.38
CA PRO A 136 -13.82 15.61 -9.48
C PRO A 136 -12.57 15.71 -10.36
N GLY A 137 -11.63 14.80 -10.12
CA GLY A 137 -10.56 14.54 -11.07
C GLY A 137 -11.02 13.54 -12.13
N ILE A 138 -10.33 13.50 -13.26
CA ILE A 138 -10.56 12.52 -14.32
C ILE A 138 -9.33 11.62 -14.42
N LEU A 139 -9.54 10.31 -14.32
CA LEU A 139 -8.52 9.32 -14.59
C LEU A 139 -8.82 8.56 -15.87
N TYR A 140 -7.80 8.30 -16.67
CA TYR A 140 -7.97 7.57 -17.92
C TYR A 140 -6.78 6.68 -18.26
N SER A 141 -7.04 5.67 -19.09
CA SER A 141 -6.02 4.82 -19.68
C SER A 141 -6.42 4.39 -21.09
N ASN A 142 -5.46 4.35 -22.00
CA ASN A 142 -5.68 3.83 -23.36
C ASN A 142 -5.85 2.29 -23.36
N ASN A 143 -5.21 1.59 -22.43
CA ASN A 143 -5.30 0.15 -22.31
C ASN A 143 -4.87 -0.31 -20.92
N VAL A 144 -5.82 -0.69 -20.06
CA VAL A 144 -5.53 -1.12 -18.68
C VAL A 144 -4.68 -2.40 -18.61
N THR A 145 -4.64 -3.21 -19.68
CA THR A 145 -3.79 -4.42 -19.73
C THR A 145 -2.35 -4.14 -20.19
N TYR A 146 -2.02 -2.88 -20.53
CA TYR A 146 -0.66 -2.54 -20.93
C TYR A 146 0.33 -2.79 -19.79
N GLY A 147 1.45 -3.46 -20.11
CA GLY A 147 2.47 -3.86 -19.14
C GLY A 147 2.14 -5.15 -18.36
N VAL A 148 1.00 -5.80 -18.65
CA VAL A 148 0.56 -7.03 -17.96
C VAL A 148 0.15 -8.09 -19.02
N PRO A 149 1.12 -8.77 -19.65
CA PRO A 149 0.86 -9.67 -20.78
C PRO A 149 -0.08 -10.86 -20.47
N GLU A 150 -0.24 -11.23 -19.21
CA GLU A 150 -1.13 -12.31 -18.76
C GLU A 150 -2.62 -11.94 -18.73
N LEU A 151 -2.94 -10.65 -18.94
CA LEU A 151 -4.31 -10.15 -19.05
C LEU A 151 -4.65 -9.84 -20.50
N ALA A 152 -5.59 -10.60 -21.05
CA ALA A 152 -6.07 -10.36 -22.41
C ALA A 152 -7.00 -9.14 -22.46
N ARG A 153 -6.96 -8.40 -23.58
CA ARG A 153 -7.98 -7.39 -23.86
C ARG A 153 -9.36 -8.05 -23.90
N GLY A 154 -10.34 -7.43 -23.26
CA GLY A 154 -11.69 -7.96 -23.13
C GLY A 154 -11.91 -8.92 -21.96
N GLU A 155 -10.87 -9.46 -21.33
CA GLU A 155 -11.01 -10.19 -20.05
C GLU A 155 -11.40 -9.23 -18.92
N VAL A 156 -10.79 -8.04 -18.93
CA VAL A 156 -11.11 -6.94 -18.00
C VAL A 156 -12.41 -6.27 -18.42
N LYS A 157 -13.39 -6.25 -17.52
CA LYS A 157 -14.71 -5.62 -17.73
C LYS A 157 -14.91 -4.34 -16.94
N HIS A 158 -14.28 -4.24 -15.77
CA HIS A 158 -14.43 -3.09 -14.89
C HIS A 158 -13.11 -2.68 -14.23
N VAL A 159 -12.98 -1.40 -13.90
CA VAL A 159 -12.01 -0.91 -12.92
C VAL A 159 -12.77 -0.61 -11.63
N ARG A 160 -12.38 -1.23 -10.52
CA ARG A 160 -12.85 -0.88 -9.17
C ARG A 160 -11.97 0.20 -8.58
N VAL A 161 -12.59 1.25 -8.06
CA VAL A 161 -11.91 2.33 -7.33
C VAL A 161 -12.10 2.12 -5.84
N ILE A 162 -10.99 2.01 -5.12
CA ILE A 162 -10.95 1.80 -3.67
C ILE A 162 -10.24 2.97 -3.03
N GLN A 163 -10.87 3.62 -2.06
CA GLN A 163 -10.21 4.59 -1.18
C GLN A 163 -9.64 3.86 0.04
N MET A 164 -8.41 4.18 0.41
CA MET A 164 -7.88 3.86 1.73
C MET A 164 -7.95 5.10 2.63
N ASP A 165 -8.68 4.99 3.74
CA ASP A 165 -8.90 6.12 4.65
C ASP A 165 -7.62 6.50 5.38
N ALA A 166 -7.44 7.80 5.63
CA ALA A 166 -6.37 8.28 6.48
C ALA A 166 -6.58 7.78 7.91
N ARG A 167 -5.54 7.19 8.50
CA ARG A 167 -5.55 6.82 9.92
C ARG A 167 -5.39 8.07 10.76
N THR A 168 -6.48 8.56 11.35
CA THR A 168 -6.50 9.73 12.25
C THR A 168 -6.67 9.35 13.72
N TYR A 169 -6.58 8.07 14.02
CA TYR A 169 -6.86 7.47 15.32
C TYR A 169 -5.68 6.64 15.82
N SER A 170 -5.58 6.46 17.14
CA SER A 170 -4.56 5.63 17.80
C SER A 170 -5.08 5.11 19.14
N LEU A 171 -4.79 3.85 19.46
CA LEU A 171 -5.03 3.28 20.80
C LEU A 171 -3.89 3.57 21.79
N TRP A 172 -2.84 4.30 21.39
CA TRP A 172 -1.54 4.42 22.08
C TRP A 172 -0.77 3.11 22.14
N ASN A 173 -1.39 2.07 22.71
CA ASN A 173 -0.89 0.72 22.76
C ASN A 173 -1.28 -0.08 21.51
N ARG A 174 -0.49 -1.12 21.22
CA ARG A 174 -0.77 -2.08 20.14
C ARG A 174 -1.79 -3.10 20.65
N ASP A 175 -2.91 -3.26 19.93
CA ASP A 175 -3.91 -4.29 20.24
C ASP A 175 -3.59 -5.63 19.55
N SER A 176 -2.83 -5.60 18.44
CA SER A 176 -2.25 -6.77 17.78
C SER A 176 -1.11 -6.37 16.83
N GLY A 177 -0.03 -7.17 16.78
CA GLY A 177 1.08 -6.94 15.84
C GLY A 177 1.83 -5.62 16.08
N PHE A 178 1.88 -4.75 15.06
CA PHE A 178 2.68 -3.52 15.05
C PHE A 178 1.87 -2.21 15.18
N SER A 179 0.54 -2.26 15.31
CA SER A 179 -0.31 -1.06 15.41
C SER A 179 -1.52 -1.29 16.32
N GLY A 180 -2.19 -0.19 16.71
CA GLY A 180 -3.45 -0.23 17.46
C GLY A 180 -4.30 1.02 17.18
N PRO A 181 -5.58 0.89 16.80
CA PRO A 181 -6.30 -0.35 16.53
C PRO A 181 -5.91 -0.97 15.19
N ARG A 182 -5.76 -2.28 15.16
CA ARG A 182 -5.55 -3.03 13.91
C ARG A 182 -6.88 -3.18 13.16
N THR A 183 -6.81 -3.12 11.83
CA THR A 183 -7.99 -3.20 10.94
C THR A 183 -8.07 -4.51 10.18
N SER A 184 -7.03 -5.36 10.21
CA SER A 184 -6.96 -6.66 9.53
C SER A 184 -6.03 -7.63 10.26
N LEU A 185 -6.30 -8.95 10.15
CA LEU A 185 -5.38 -10.00 10.61
C LEU A 185 -4.16 -10.14 9.70
N VAL A 186 -4.30 -9.80 8.40
CA VAL A 186 -3.30 -10.07 7.37
C VAL A 186 -2.03 -9.25 7.59
N GLN A 187 -2.14 -7.96 7.96
CA GLN A 187 -1.06 -7.12 8.45
C GLN A 187 -1.61 -5.79 9.02
N THR A 188 -0.75 -4.80 9.29
CA THR A 188 -1.17 -3.39 9.46
C THR A 188 -1.67 -2.83 8.12
N ASP A 189 -2.98 -2.95 7.86
CA ASP A 189 -3.66 -2.37 6.71
C ASP A 189 -4.36 -1.03 7.07
N GLY A 190 -4.94 -0.37 6.08
CA GLY A 190 -5.85 0.76 6.25
C GLY A 190 -7.32 0.34 6.23
N VAL A 191 -8.21 1.24 6.62
CA VAL A 191 -9.65 1.09 6.36
C VAL A 191 -9.90 1.29 4.88
N ARG A 192 -10.66 0.39 4.24
CA ARG A 192 -10.92 0.42 2.79
C ARG A 192 -12.40 0.69 2.49
N ARG A 193 -12.65 1.59 1.53
CA ARG A 193 -13.97 1.91 0.97
C ARG A 193 -13.97 1.64 -0.53
N ILE A 194 -14.99 0.94 -1.02
CA ILE A 194 -15.18 0.79 -2.47
C ILE A 194 -16.07 1.93 -2.92
N LEU A 195 -15.50 2.85 -3.70
CA LEU A 195 -16.21 4.02 -4.19
C LEU A 195 -17.13 3.66 -5.36
N GLY A 196 -16.73 2.65 -6.14
CA GLY A 196 -17.54 2.12 -7.22
C GLY A 196 -16.69 1.46 -8.29
N THR A 197 -17.33 1.19 -9.43
CA THR A 197 -16.69 0.62 -10.62
C THR A 197 -16.96 1.46 -11.85
N ALA A 198 -15.97 1.58 -12.73
CA ALA A 198 -16.12 2.12 -14.09
C ALA A 198 -16.02 0.99 -15.12
N PRO A 199 -16.78 1.02 -16.23
CA PRO A 199 -16.66 0.02 -17.29
C PRO A 199 -15.34 0.18 -18.06
N VAL A 200 -14.81 -0.94 -18.56
CA VAL A 200 -13.66 -0.97 -19.48
C VAL A 200 -14.16 -1.24 -20.89
N GLY A 201 -13.71 -0.43 -21.84
CA GLY A 201 -14.02 -0.60 -23.26
C GLY A 201 -13.47 -1.92 -23.81
N ALA A 202 -14.03 -2.41 -24.92
CA ALA A 202 -13.55 -3.64 -25.56
C ALA A 202 -12.08 -3.54 -26.03
N ASP A 203 -11.61 -2.32 -26.29
CA ASP A 203 -10.22 -1.99 -26.62
C ASP A 203 -9.27 -1.93 -25.40
N GLY A 204 -9.81 -2.09 -24.19
CA GLY A 204 -9.10 -1.99 -22.92
C GLY A 204 -9.04 -0.58 -22.33
N SER A 205 -9.68 0.42 -22.97
CA SER A 205 -9.61 1.80 -22.52
C SER A 205 -10.61 2.13 -21.40
N VAL A 206 -10.27 3.13 -20.57
CA VAL A 206 -11.13 3.65 -19.49
C VAL A 206 -11.00 5.17 -19.41
N CYS A 207 -12.07 5.84 -18.98
CA CYS A 207 -12.06 7.26 -18.64
C CYS A 207 -13.21 7.51 -17.65
N PHE A 208 -12.91 7.92 -16.42
CA PHE A 208 -13.91 8.07 -15.37
C PHE A 208 -13.56 9.16 -14.34
N GLU A 209 -14.59 9.67 -13.69
CA GLU A 209 -14.48 10.64 -12.60
C GLU A 209 -14.06 9.96 -11.29
N VAL A 210 -13.23 10.64 -10.51
CA VAL A 210 -12.84 10.23 -9.16
C VAL A 210 -12.92 11.40 -8.19
N PRO A 211 -13.15 11.15 -6.89
CA PRO A 211 -13.02 12.21 -5.90
C PRO A 211 -11.58 12.70 -5.83
N SER A 212 -11.42 14.02 -5.79
CA SER A 212 -10.12 14.66 -5.68
C SER A 212 -9.56 14.60 -4.27
N GLY A 213 -8.23 14.63 -4.13
CA GLY A 213 -7.57 14.72 -2.83
C GLY A 213 -7.53 13.42 -2.02
N GLN A 214 -7.93 12.31 -2.63
CA GLN A 214 -8.04 11.01 -1.96
C GLN A 214 -6.94 10.04 -2.40
N ALA A 215 -6.54 9.16 -1.49
CA ALA A 215 -5.65 8.04 -1.79
C ALA A 215 -6.47 6.90 -2.39
N LEU A 216 -6.36 6.73 -3.70
CA LEU A 216 -7.12 5.79 -4.51
C LEU A 216 -6.25 4.63 -4.97
N HIS A 217 -6.81 3.43 -4.87
CA HIS A 217 -6.27 2.18 -5.36
C HIS A 217 -7.22 1.61 -6.42
N PHE A 218 -6.66 0.84 -7.36
CA PHE A 218 -7.43 0.29 -8.47
C PHE A 218 -7.29 -1.23 -8.54
N GLN A 219 -8.39 -1.89 -8.91
CA GLN A 219 -8.40 -3.29 -9.31
C GLN A 219 -9.03 -3.41 -10.68
N VAL A 220 -8.40 -4.16 -11.58
CA VAL A 220 -9.04 -4.58 -12.83
C VAL A 220 -9.83 -5.85 -12.55
N LEU A 221 -11.10 -5.84 -12.95
CA LEU A 221 -12.06 -6.90 -12.63
C LEU A 221 -12.53 -7.64 -13.89
N ASP A 222 -12.88 -8.91 -13.73
CA ASP A 222 -13.62 -9.66 -14.74
C ASP A 222 -15.13 -9.37 -14.72
N GLY A 223 -15.90 -10.11 -15.54
CA GLY A 223 -17.36 -9.98 -15.62
C GLY A 223 -18.13 -10.46 -14.38
N GLU A 224 -17.46 -11.15 -13.45
CA GLU A 224 -18.02 -11.56 -12.16
C GLU A 224 -17.55 -10.65 -11.01
N TYR A 225 -16.95 -9.50 -11.34
CA TYR A 225 -16.40 -8.52 -10.39
C TYR A 225 -15.26 -9.07 -9.51
N ARG A 226 -14.54 -10.11 -9.93
CA ARG A 226 -13.35 -10.61 -9.21
C ARG A 226 -12.11 -9.84 -9.65
N ALA A 227 -11.23 -9.51 -8.72
CA ALA A 227 -9.96 -8.87 -9.05
C ALA A 227 -9.04 -9.81 -9.85
N LEU A 228 -8.69 -9.39 -11.07
CA LEU A 228 -7.69 -10.04 -11.91
C LEU A 228 -6.27 -9.57 -11.54
N GLN A 229 -6.13 -8.29 -11.22
CA GLN A 229 -4.91 -7.68 -10.70
C GLN A 229 -5.26 -6.47 -9.82
N THR A 230 -4.45 -6.24 -8.79
CA THR A 230 -4.59 -5.17 -7.81
C THR A 230 -3.38 -4.24 -7.84
N MET A 231 -3.62 -2.93 -7.90
CA MET A 231 -2.58 -1.92 -7.69
C MET A 231 -2.15 -1.94 -6.22
N ARG A 232 -0.85 -2.16 -5.95
CA ARG A 232 -0.27 -2.20 -4.58
C ARG A 232 0.33 -0.87 -4.12
N SER A 233 0.05 0.21 -4.86
CA SER A 233 0.35 1.60 -4.49
C SER A 233 -0.96 2.41 -4.54
N PHE A 234 -0.89 3.71 -4.28
CA PHE A 234 -2.03 4.61 -4.42
C PHE A 234 -1.74 5.68 -5.49
N SER A 235 -2.81 6.23 -6.05
CA SER A 235 -2.78 7.44 -6.87
C SER A 235 -3.91 8.37 -6.42
N GLY A 236 -3.99 9.55 -7.02
CA GLY A 236 -5.04 10.52 -6.76
C GLY A 236 -5.04 11.56 -7.87
N ALA A 237 -6.09 12.37 -7.86
CA ALA A 237 -6.21 13.54 -8.71
C ALA A 237 -6.49 14.76 -7.85
N MET A 238 -5.93 15.90 -8.21
CA MET A 238 -6.28 17.20 -7.64
C MET A 238 -7.63 17.69 -8.20
N PRO A 239 -8.29 18.66 -7.56
CA PRO A 239 -9.51 19.25 -8.09
C PRO A 239 -9.35 19.74 -9.54
N GLY A 240 -10.18 19.22 -10.45
CA GLY A 240 -10.15 19.53 -11.87
C GLY A 240 -9.00 18.89 -12.67
N GLU A 241 -8.11 18.12 -12.03
CA GLU A 241 -7.00 17.46 -12.71
C GLU A 241 -7.49 16.33 -13.62
N THR A 242 -6.95 16.27 -14.84
CA THR A 242 -7.10 15.12 -15.74
C THR A 242 -5.75 14.42 -15.84
N ARG A 243 -5.69 13.15 -15.41
CA ARG A 243 -4.45 12.39 -15.32
C ARG A 243 -4.58 11.02 -16.00
N GLY A 244 -3.64 10.72 -16.88
CA GLY A 244 -3.56 9.46 -17.61
C GLY A 244 -2.54 8.49 -17.03
N CYS A 245 -2.79 7.19 -17.19
CA CYS A 245 -1.79 6.13 -17.06
C CYS A 245 -1.76 5.24 -18.31
N LEU A 246 -0.61 4.66 -18.62
CA LEU A 246 -0.48 3.77 -19.79
C LEU A 246 -1.21 2.45 -19.60
N GLY A 247 -1.11 1.88 -18.40
CA GLY A 247 -1.74 0.65 -17.97
C GLY A 247 -1.47 0.40 -16.47
N CYS A 248 -1.93 -0.74 -15.95
CA CYS A 248 -2.00 -0.98 -14.50
C CYS A 248 -0.68 -1.34 -13.79
N HIS A 249 0.49 -1.26 -14.43
CA HIS A 249 1.79 -1.53 -13.77
C HIS A 249 3.02 -0.99 -14.54
N GLU A 250 2.89 0.19 -15.13
CA GLU A 250 3.87 0.73 -16.07
C GLU A 250 4.91 1.64 -15.37
N SER A 251 6.11 1.80 -15.98
CA SER A 251 7.17 2.68 -15.45
C SER A 251 6.84 4.15 -15.71
N HIS A 252 6.93 5.00 -14.69
CA HIS A 252 6.52 6.41 -14.74
C HIS A 252 7.16 7.29 -15.84
N SER A 253 8.13 6.76 -16.61
CA SER A 253 8.92 7.47 -17.61
C SER A 253 8.76 6.96 -19.05
N LYS A 254 7.72 6.17 -19.39
CA LYS A 254 7.45 5.83 -20.79
C LYS A 254 6.43 6.76 -21.43
N THR A 255 6.71 7.11 -22.69
CA THR A 255 5.78 7.85 -23.55
C THR A 255 4.55 6.98 -23.85
N PRO A 256 3.33 7.54 -23.75
CA PRO A 256 2.13 6.84 -24.18
C PRO A 256 2.21 6.38 -25.63
N VAL A 257 1.78 5.14 -25.87
CA VAL A 257 1.49 4.70 -27.23
C VAL A 257 0.28 5.49 -27.72
N SER A 258 0.48 6.30 -28.75
CA SER A 258 -0.61 7.02 -29.41
C SER A 258 -1.58 6.01 -30.01
N GLY A 259 -2.87 6.14 -29.70
CA GLY A 259 -3.88 5.19 -30.13
C GLY A 259 -5.29 5.76 -30.03
N LYS A 260 -6.20 5.24 -30.85
CA LYS A 260 -7.63 5.58 -30.81
C LYS A 260 -8.26 4.86 -29.62
N SER A 261 -8.34 5.52 -28.46
CA SER A 261 -9.07 5.02 -27.29
C SER A 261 -10.57 5.31 -27.42
N MET A 262 -11.40 4.30 -27.21
CA MET A 262 -12.85 4.43 -27.25
C MET A 262 -13.39 5.23 -26.06
N ALA A 263 -12.86 4.99 -24.86
CA ALA A 263 -13.32 5.66 -23.64
C ALA A 263 -13.00 7.16 -23.63
N LEU A 264 -11.86 7.56 -24.20
CA LEU A 264 -11.44 8.97 -24.28
C LEU A 264 -12.24 9.82 -25.27
N ARG A 265 -13.11 9.20 -26.10
CA ARG A 265 -14.00 9.91 -27.04
C ARG A 265 -15.38 10.20 -26.44
N ARG A 266 -15.61 9.76 -25.21
CA ARG A 266 -16.88 9.90 -24.50
C ARG A 266 -16.68 10.86 -23.33
N VAL A 267 -17.80 11.30 -22.77
CA VAL A 267 -17.77 11.97 -21.46
C VAL A 267 -17.24 10.96 -20.43
N PRO A 268 -16.37 11.38 -19.49
CA PRO A 268 -15.89 10.51 -18.42
C PRO A 268 -17.04 9.84 -17.68
N GLU A 269 -16.92 8.53 -17.45
CA GLU A 269 -17.93 7.75 -16.76
C GLU A 269 -18.01 8.13 -15.27
N LYS A 270 -19.22 8.15 -14.72
CA LYS A 270 -19.41 8.23 -13.26
C LYS A 270 -19.26 6.83 -12.66
N LEU A 271 -18.69 6.75 -11.46
CA LEU A 271 -18.56 5.48 -10.76
C LEU A 271 -19.93 4.92 -10.39
N THR A 272 -20.16 3.65 -10.74
CA THR A 272 -21.33 2.90 -10.25
C THR A 272 -21.03 2.41 -8.82
N PRO A 273 -21.74 2.88 -7.79
CA PRO A 273 -21.51 2.44 -6.42
C PRO A 273 -21.78 0.94 -6.24
N PRO A 274 -21.13 0.27 -5.28
CA PRO A 274 -21.45 -1.12 -4.96
C PRO A 274 -22.82 -1.20 -4.25
N PRO A 275 -23.44 -2.40 -4.17
CA PRO A 275 -24.78 -2.56 -3.58
C PRO A 275 -24.92 -2.11 -2.12
N TRP A 276 -23.82 -2.12 -1.36
CA TRP A 276 -23.77 -1.66 0.03
C TRP A 276 -23.37 -0.17 0.18
N GLY A 277 -23.31 0.57 -0.92
CA GLY A 277 -22.84 1.95 -0.96
C GLY A 277 -21.35 2.12 -0.65
N THR A 278 -20.90 3.35 -0.40
CA THR A 278 -19.47 3.69 -0.25
C THR A 278 -18.95 3.60 1.19
N ARG A 279 -19.63 2.81 2.03
CA ARG A 279 -19.23 2.58 3.43
C ARG A 279 -17.94 1.75 3.50
N SER A 280 -17.19 1.92 4.59
CA SER A 280 -16.01 1.08 4.83
C SER A 280 -16.39 -0.36 5.12
N LEU A 281 -15.60 -1.30 4.60
CA LEU A 281 -15.87 -2.73 4.79
C LEU A 281 -15.66 -3.14 6.26
N SER A 282 -16.65 -3.83 6.82
CA SER A 282 -16.63 -4.37 8.18
C SER A 282 -16.93 -5.86 8.17
N TYR A 283 -16.07 -6.67 8.77
CA TYR A 283 -16.30 -8.10 8.87
C TYR A 283 -17.55 -8.40 9.70
N GLU A 284 -17.62 -7.86 10.93
CA GLU A 284 -18.71 -8.19 11.86
C GLU A 284 -20.07 -7.65 11.38
N ARG A 285 -20.10 -6.48 10.73
CA ARG A 285 -21.37 -5.85 10.32
C ARG A 285 -21.86 -6.27 8.94
N MET A 286 -20.95 -6.70 8.06
CA MET A 286 -21.29 -6.97 6.66
C MET A 286 -21.07 -8.42 6.25
N ILE A 287 -19.99 -9.04 6.72
CA ILE A 287 -19.58 -10.37 6.26
C ILE A 287 -20.14 -11.48 7.15
N GLN A 288 -20.11 -11.30 8.47
CA GLN A 288 -20.71 -12.26 9.39
C GLN A 288 -22.21 -12.48 9.10
N PRO A 289 -23.06 -11.44 8.91
CA PRO A 289 -24.49 -11.65 8.60
C PRO A 289 -24.72 -12.38 7.27
N LEU A 290 -23.78 -12.25 6.31
CA LEU A 290 -23.82 -13.01 5.07
C LEU A 290 -23.60 -14.50 5.33
N PHE A 291 -22.67 -14.87 6.21
CA PHE A 291 -22.50 -16.27 6.62
C PHE A 291 -23.68 -16.78 7.44
N ASP A 292 -24.24 -15.98 8.35
CA ASP A 292 -25.38 -16.37 9.17
C ASP A 292 -26.56 -16.80 8.30
N ARG A 293 -26.87 -16.03 7.25
CA ARG A 293 -27.98 -16.31 6.33
C ARG A 293 -27.70 -17.43 5.33
N ASN A 294 -26.49 -17.50 4.76
CA ASN A 294 -26.19 -18.41 3.66
C ASN A 294 -25.55 -19.74 4.10
N CYS A 295 -24.91 -19.77 5.28
CA CYS A 295 -24.15 -20.93 5.76
C CYS A 295 -24.55 -21.36 7.19
N GLY A 296 -25.20 -20.48 7.95
CA GLY A 296 -25.46 -20.65 9.38
C GLY A 296 -26.30 -21.87 9.75
N SER A 297 -27.29 -22.23 8.93
CA SER A 297 -28.16 -23.40 9.17
C SER A 297 -27.38 -24.72 9.34
N CYS A 298 -26.24 -24.85 8.64
CA CYS A 298 -25.37 -26.02 8.71
C CYS A 298 -24.18 -25.81 9.67
N HIS A 299 -23.62 -24.60 9.71
CA HIS A 299 -22.34 -24.30 10.36
C HIS A 299 -22.44 -23.63 11.74
N GLN A 300 -23.65 -23.38 12.25
CA GLN A 300 -23.88 -22.76 13.55
C GLN A 300 -24.90 -23.54 14.38
N GLY A 301 -25.04 -23.18 15.66
CA GLY A 301 -26.04 -23.76 16.56
C GLY A 301 -25.97 -25.29 16.64
N LYS A 302 -27.07 -25.97 16.27
CA LYS A 302 -27.18 -27.45 16.22
C LYS A 302 -26.84 -28.04 14.84
N GLY A 303 -26.41 -27.22 13.88
CA GLY A 303 -26.05 -27.67 12.53
C GLY A 303 -24.91 -28.69 12.55
N LYS A 304 -25.03 -29.78 11.76
CA LYS A 304 -24.07 -30.89 11.78
C LYS A 304 -22.67 -30.48 11.29
N ALA A 305 -22.58 -29.54 10.36
CA ALA A 305 -21.31 -29.08 9.77
C ALA A 305 -20.50 -28.18 10.72
N ARG A 306 -21.14 -27.62 11.76
CA ARG A 306 -20.49 -26.85 12.83
C ARG A 306 -19.29 -27.56 13.44
N LYS A 307 -19.36 -28.89 13.59
CA LYS A 307 -18.26 -29.70 14.14
C LYS A 307 -16.99 -29.68 13.28
N LYS A 308 -17.13 -29.46 11.97
CA LYS A 308 -16.01 -29.35 11.02
C LYS A 308 -15.53 -27.91 10.89
N LEU A 309 -16.46 -26.97 10.80
CA LEU A 309 -16.19 -25.54 10.74
C LEU A 309 -17.33 -24.79 11.43
N ASP A 310 -17.04 -24.17 12.58
CA ASP A 310 -18.01 -23.39 13.34
C ASP A 310 -17.95 -21.92 12.87
N LEU A 311 -19.01 -21.49 12.16
CA LEU A 311 -19.13 -20.12 11.66
C LEU A 311 -19.82 -19.16 12.65
N THR A 312 -20.03 -19.58 13.89
CA THR A 312 -20.64 -18.73 14.93
C THR A 312 -19.67 -17.62 15.33
N LEU A 313 -20.13 -16.37 15.32
CA LEU A 313 -19.35 -15.23 15.81
C LEU A 313 -19.03 -15.40 17.29
N ARG A 314 -17.74 -15.48 17.64
CA ARG A 314 -17.29 -15.75 19.01
C ARG A 314 -15.88 -15.21 19.24
N PRO A 315 -15.42 -15.07 20.50
CA PRO A 315 -14.03 -14.68 20.78
C PRO A 315 -13.02 -15.53 19.98
N GLY A 316 -11.98 -14.88 19.48
CA GLY A 316 -10.93 -15.48 18.67
C GLY A 316 -9.54 -15.05 19.11
N LEU A 317 -8.72 -14.56 18.17
CA LEU A 317 -7.33 -14.15 18.41
C LEU A 317 -7.25 -12.65 18.67
N GLY A 318 -7.06 -12.26 19.94
CA GLY A 318 -6.93 -10.85 20.33
C GLY A 318 -8.18 -10.05 19.93
N PRO A 319 -8.04 -8.97 19.13
CA PRO A 319 -9.19 -8.17 18.68
C PRO A 319 -10.05 -8.84 17.60
N PHE A 320 -9.62 -9.99 17.06
CA PHE A 320 -10.28 -10.66 15.94
C PHE A 320 -11.14 -11.83 16.41
N LYS A 321 -12.42 -11.83 16.08
CA LYS A 321 -13.36 -12.91 16.40
C LYS A 321 -13.26 -14.08 15.41
N GLU A 322 -13.69 -15.26 15.84
CA GLU A 322 -13.97 -16.37 14.91
C GLU A 322 -15.32 -16.15 14.22
N PRO A 323 -15.54 -16.67 13.00
CA PRO A 323 -14.65 -17.51 12.20
C PRO A 323 -13.65 -16.73 11.32
N TYR A 324 -13.57 -15.40 11.43
CA TYR A 324 -12.65 -14.59 10.62
C TYR A 324 -11.21 -15.08 10.72
N VAL A 325 -10.73 -15.36 11.94
CA VAL A 325 -9.37 -15.85 12.18
C VAL A 325 -9.10 -17.15 11.42
N THR A 326 -10.02 -18.13 11.51
CA THR A 326 -9.90 -19.40 10.79
C THR A 326 -9.96 -19.22 9.27
N LEU A 327 -10.95 -18.48 8.77
CA LEU A 327 -11.19 -18.32 7.33
C LEU A 327 -10.05 -17.59 6.63
N VAL A 328 -9.53 -16.53 7.25
CA VAL A 328 -8.46 -15.71 6.68
C VAL A 328 -7.13 -16.43 6.84
N GLY A 329 -6.74 -16.73 8.08
CA GLY A 329 -5.41 -17.26 8.43
C GLY A 329 -4.23 -16.43 7.90
N VAL A 330 -3.04 -16.56 8.49
CA VAL A 330 -1.82 -15.95 7.96
C VAL A 330 -0.62 -16.87 8.14
N ASP A 331 0.26 -16.90 7.14
CA ASP A 331 1.64 -17.35 7.34
C ASP A 331 2.47 -16.13 7.77
N GLY A 332 3.14 -16.23 8.91
CA GLY A 332 4.00 -15.15 9.41
C GLY A 332 4.54 -15.44 10.80
N HIS A 333 5.71 -14.88 11.12
CA HIS A 333 6.40 -15.11 12.40
C HIS A 333 5.61 -14.65 13.64
N ALA A 334 4.66 -13.73 13.46
CA ALA A 334 3.84 -13.17 14.54
C ALA A 334 2.71 -14.09 15.02
N HIS A 335 2.28 -15.09 14.23
CA HIS A 335 1.10 -15.88 14.55
C HIS A 335 1.32 -17.39 14.28
N LYS A 336 2.27 -18.01 15.01
CA LYS A 336 2.45 -19.48 15.05
C LYS A 336 1.22 -20.26 15.57
N GLN A 337 0.16 -19.56 15.99
CA GLN A 337 -1.03 -20.10 16.65
C GLN A 337 -2.22 -20.31 15.71
N ILE A 338 -2.10 -20.07 14.40
CA ILE A 338 -3.22 -20.26 13.48
C ILE A 338 -3.42 -21.75 13.24
N ARG A 339 -4.59 -22.24 13.67
CA ARG A 339 -4.98 -23.65 13.59
C ARG A 339 -4.85 -24.16 12.16
N GLN A 340 -3.97 -25.14 11.99
CA GLN A 340 -3.99 -26.08 10.87
C GLN A 340 -5.25 -26.95 11.05
N GLY A 341 -6.21 -26.88 10.13
CA GLY A 341 -7.45 -27.65 10.22
C GLY A 341 -8.44 -27.36 9.07
N PRO A 342 -9.54 -28.13 8.96
CA PRO A 342 -10.55 -27.93 7.92
C PRO A 342 -11.10 -26.49 7.92
N GLY A 343 -11.11 -25.83 6.76
CA GLY A 343 -11.60 -24.46 6.62
C GLY A 343 -10.59 -23.36 6.97
N ALA A 344 -9.35 -23.72 7.31
CA ALA A 344 -8.28 -22.74 7.48
C ALA A 344 -7.87 -22.13 6.13
N ARG A 345 -7.66 -20.80 6.09
CA ARG A 345 -7.05 -20.07 4.96
C ARG A 345 -7.82 -20.13 3.63
N ILE A 346 -9.11 -20.43 3.66
CA ILE A 346 -9.94 -20.53 2.46
C ILE A 346 -10.35 -19.15 1.90
N ALA A 347 -10.05 -18.04 2.59
CA ALA A 347 -10.25 -16.70 2.05
C ALA A 347 -9.18 -16.30 1.02
N CYS A 348 -7.98 -16.89 1.06
CA CYS A 348 -6.88 -16.61 0.12
C CYS A 348 -6.48 -15.11 0.04
N PRO A 349 -6.17 -14.43 1.17
CA PRO A 349 -5.64 -13.07 1.13
C PRO A 349 -4.27 -13.01 0.44
N LEU A 350 -3.81 -11.81 0.09
CA LEU A 350 -2.44 -11.61 -0.34
C LEU A 350 -1.47 -11.95 0.80
N PRO A 351 -0.37 -12.69 0.53
CA PRO A 351 0.64 -12.96 1.54
C PRO A 351 1.36 -11.66 1.90
N ALA A 352 1.59 -11.45 3.19
CA ALA A 352 2.02 -10.15 3.70
C ALA A 352 3.42 -10.15 4.36
N GLU A 353 4.05 -11.31 4.57
CA GLU A 353 5.41 -11.40 5.10
C GLU A 353 6.11 -12.70 4.65
N ASN A 354 7.17 -12.60 3.84
CA ASN A 354 8.20 -13.63 3.69
C ASN A 354 9.53 -13.02 4.18
N TYR A 355 9.65 -12.75 5.49
CA TYR A 355 10.88 -12.17 6.06
C TYR A 355 11.94 -13.23 6.43
N ARG A 356 11.76 -14.48 6.00
CA ARG A 356 12.86 -15.43 6.01
C ARG A 356 13.60 -15.33 4.69
N GLN A 357 14.74 -14.66 4.79
CA GLN A 357 15.79 -14.47 3.79
C GLN A 357 15.53 -13.39 2.74
N SER A 358 16.63 -12.74 2.39
CA SER A 358 16.86 -11.90 1.23
C SER A 358 16.70 -12.70 -0.07
N ASP A 359 15.50 -13.24 -0.29
CA ASP A 359 15.10 -13.88 -1.52
C ASP A 359 14.50 -12.83 -2.46
N PRO A 360 15.17 -12.50 -3.59
CA PRO A 360 14.64 -11.57 -4.58
C PRO A 360 13.24 -11.95 -5.09
N GLU A 361 12.89 -13.24 -5.11
CA GLU A 361 11.55 -13.70 -5.52
C GLU A 361 10.45 -13.21 -4.57
N SER A 362 10.78 -12.95 -3.30
CA SER A 362 9.82 -12.40 -2.33
C SER A 362 9.52 -10.90 -2.54
N TYR A 363 10.29 -10.21 -3.39
CA TYR A 363 10.10 -8.79 -3.73
C TYR A 363 9.50 -8.55 -5.12
N VAL A 364 9.20 -9.61 -5.88
CA VAL A 364 8.56 -9.47 -7.18
C VAL A 364 7.08 -9.11 -7.02
N THR A 365 6.56 -8.35 -7.98
CA THR A 365 5.13 -8.07 -8.02
C THR A 365 4.37 -9.38 -8.30
N PHE A 366 3.31 -9.65 -7.53
CA PHE A 366 2.48 -10.83 -7.76
C PHE A 366 1.89 -10.83 -9.16
N ARG A 367 2.04 -11.96 -9.85
CA ARG A 367 1.44 -12.18 -11.17
C ARG A 367 -0.08 -12.08 -11.05
N PRO A 368 -0.79 -11.59 -12.08
CA PRO A 368 -2.25 -11.56 -12.08
C PRO A 368 -2.86 -12.92 -11.78
N LYS A 369 -4.10 -12.93 -11.28
CA LYS A 369 -4.92 -14.15 -11.09
C LYS A 369 -4.37 -15.18 -10.08
N THR A 370 -3.52 -14.76 -9.14
CA THR A 370 -2.83 -15.65 -8.19
C THR A 370 -3.47 -15.76 -6.81
N TYR A 371 -4.21 -14.74 -6.35
CA TYR A 371 -4.77 -14.66 -4.99
C TYR A 371 -6.20 -14.07 -5.01
N LEU A 372 -6.72 -13.74 -3.83
CA LEU A 372 -7.98 -13.02 -3.61
C LEU A 372 -9.19 -13.82 -4.08
N ALA A 373 -10.29 -13.13 -4.42
CA ALA A 373 -11.57 -13.76 -4.70
C ALA A 373 -11.50 -14.74 -5.88
N LEU A 374 -10.63 -14.51 -6.86
CA LEU A 374 -10.44 -15.40 -8.00
C LEU A 374 -9.89 -16.78 -7.62
N ARG A 375 -9.05 -16.84 -6.58
CA ARG A 375 -8.39 -18.08 -6.12
C ARG A 375 -8.89 -18.56 -4.77
N SER A 376 -9.86 -17.88 -4.17
CA SER A 376 -10.45 -18.20 -2.87
C SER A 376 -11.35 -19.44 -2.94
N PRO A 377 -11.02 -20.53 -2.22
CA PRO A 377 -11.94 -21.65 -2.04
C PRO A 377 -13.27 -21.23 -1.38
N LEU A 378 -13.26 -20.23 -0.50
CA LEU A 378 -14.47 -19.71 0.14
C LEU A 378 -15.45 -19.14 -0.89
N ARG A 379 -14.97 -18.36 -1.86
CA ARG A 379 -15.84 -17.86 -2.94
C ARG A 379 -16.37 -19.00 -3.80
N GLU A 380 -15.51 -19.95 -4.18
CA GLU A 380 -15.92 -21.09 -5.01
C GLU A 380 -17.01 -21.94 -4.32
N ILE A 381 -16.84 -22.20 -3.02
CA ILE A 381 -17.84 -22.89 -2.19
C ILE A 381 -19.15 -22.11 -2.18
N ALA A 382 -19.09 -20.79 -2.00
CA ALA A 382 -20.28 -19.94 -1.94
C ALA A 382 -21.01 -19.84 -3.30
N ALA A 383 -20.28 -19.77 -4.42
CA ALA A 383 -20.84 -19.46 -5.73
C ALA A 383 -21.24 -20.70 -6.56
N SER A 384 -20.61 -21.85 -6.33
CA SER A 384 -20.69 -22.98 -7.27
C SER A 384 -22.00 -23.79 -7.22
N GLY A 385 -22.74 -23.76 -6.10
CA GLY A 385 -23.87 -24.67 -5.89
C GLY A 385 -23.48 -26.11 -5.52
N LYS A 386 -22.17 -26.43 -5.57
CA LYS A 386 -21.66 -27.80 -5.34
C LYS A 386 -21.57 -28.16 -3.86
N HIS A 387 -21.55 -27.17 -2.98
CA HIS A 387 -21.49 -27.38 -1.53
C HIS A 387 -22.91 -27.56 -0.96
N HIS A 388 -23.42 -28.79 -1.06
CA HIS A 388 -24.72 -29.18 -0.50
C HIS A 388 -25.90 -28.32 -1.01
N GLY A 389 -25.86 -27.89 -2.27
CA GLY A 389 -26.93 -27.11 -2.91
C GLY A 389 -26.95 -25.61 -2.56
N VAL A 390 -26.03 -25.14 -1.71
CA VAL A 390 -25.90 -23.71 -1.39
C VAL A 390 -25.29 -22.97 -2.58
N LYS A 391 -25.99 -21.96 -3.09
CA LYS A 391 -25.54 -21.08 -4.17
C LYS A 391 -25.86 -19.62 -3.86
N MET A 392 -24.87 -18.90 -3.36
CA MET A 392 -24.93 -17.47 -3.13
C MET A 392 -24.92 -16.72 -4.47
N THR A 393 -25.77 -15.71 -4.62
CA THR A 393 -25.90 -14.91 -5.84
C THR A 393 -26.12 -13.43 -5.52
N GLY A 394 -26.16 -12.58 -6.55
CA GLY A 394 -26.50 -11.16 -6.40
C GLY A 394 -25.55 -10.40 -5.47
N ASP A 395 -26.14 -9.54 -4.63
CA ASP A 395 -25.42 -8.61 -3.77
C ASP A 395 -24.57 -9.30 -2.70
N ASP A 396 -25.01 -10.46 -2.21
CA ASP A 396 -24.25 -11.27 -1.25
C ASP A 396 -22.93 -11.74 -1.86
N LEU A 397 -23.00 -12.34 -3.05
CA LEU A 397 -21.79 -12.83 -3.72
C LEU A 397 -20.88 -11.67 -4.11
N ARG A 398 -21.45 -10.52 -4.49
CA ARG A 398 -20.69 -9.29 -4.77
C ARG A 398 -19.96 -8.77 -3.53
N LEU A 399 -20.62 -8.77 -2.37
CA LEU A 399 -20.05 -8.33 -1.11
C LEU A 399 -18.94 -9.27 -0.63
N LEU A 400 -19.17 -10.59 -0.66
CA LEU A 400 -18.15 -11.58 -0.33
C LEU A 400 -16.93 -11.43 -1.25
N THR A 401 -17.14 -11.33 -2.56
CA THR A 401 -16.08 -11.13 -3.56
C THR A 401 -15.26 -9.87 -3.25
N ALA A 402 -15.95 -8.75 -2.99
CA ALA A 402 -15.30 -7.48 -2.69
C ALA A 402 -14.51 -7.48 -1.37
N TRP A 403 -15.02 -8.16 -0.33
CA TRP A 403 -14.30 -8.29 0.94
C TRP A 403 -13.02 -9.14 0.81
N LEU A 404 -13.10 -10.24 0.05
CA LEU A 404 -11.93 -11.06 -0.28
C LEU A 404 -10.90 -10.23 -1.05
N ASP A 405 -11.33 -9.51 -2.09
CA ASP A 405 -10.48 -8.64 -2.90
C ASP A 405 -9.92 -7.43 -2.14
N ALA A 406 -10.61 -6.97 -1.08
CA ALA A 406 -10.14 -5.95 -0.15
C ALA A 406 -9.26 -6.53 0.96
N ASN A 407 -8.58 -7.64 0.66
CA ASN A 407 -7.63 -8.33 1.51
C ASN A 407 -8.19 -8.71 2.89
N CYS A 408 -9.48 -9.08 2.93
CA CYS A 408 -10.17 -9.54 4.12
C CYS A 408 -10.10 -8.53 5.29
N THR A 409 -10.40 -7.26 5.03
CA THR A 409 -10.46 -6.22 6.08
C THR A 409 -11.41 -6.63 7.20
N TYR A 410 -11.03 -6.38 8.46
CA TYR A 410 -11.83 -6.69 9.66
C TYR A 410 -12.62 -5.48 10.15
N ARG A 411 -11.95 -4.36 10.44
CA ARG A 411 -12.58 -3.14 10.99
C ARG A 411 -12.79 -2.09 9.90
N SER A 412 -13.99 -1.56 9.86
CA SER A 412 -14.35 -0.31 9.18
C SER A 412 -13.92 0.92 10.00
N ASP A 413 -14.08 2.13 9.44
CA ASP A 413 -13.94 3.37 10.22
C ASP A 413 -14.98 3.39 11.35
N GLU A 414 -16.23 3.00 11.07
CA GLU A 414 -17.30 2.92 12.07
C GLU A 414 -16.93 2.01 13.25
N ASP A 415 -16.37 0.82 12.98
CA ASP A 415 -15.94 -0.10 14.04
C ASP A 415 -14.82 0.50 14.90
N VAL A 416 -13.90 1.26 14.30
CA VAL A 416 -12.84 1.95 15.03
C VAL A 416 -13.40 3.08 15.89
N ARG A 417 -14.41 3.82 15.40
CA ARG A 417 -15.03 4.93 16.14
C ARG A 417 -15.90 4.50 17.31
N GLU A 418 -16.23 3.21 17.40
CA GLU A 418 -16.93 2.67 18.55
C GLU A 418 -15.99 2.30 19.71
N LEU A 419 -14.69 2.15 19.44
CA LEU A 419 -13.69 1.94 20.49
C LEU A 419 -13.60 3.21 21.35
N ALA A 420 -13.76 3.05 22.66
CA ALA A 420 -13.55 4.15 23.61
C ALA A 420 -12.16 4.77 23.41
N ASP A 421 -12.08 6.10 23.57
CA ASP A 421 -10.78 6.76 23.57
C ASP A 421 -9.90 6.19 24.70
N PRO A 422 -8.60 5.98 24.46
CA PRO A 422 -7.72 5.45 25.50
C PRO A 422 -7.71 6.34 26.73
N ASP A 423 -7.75 5.70 27.89
CA ASP A 423 -7.63 6.33 29.20
C ASP A 423 -6.71 5.46 30.06
N PHE A 424 -5.56 6.00 30.45
CA PHE A 424 -4.53 5.27 31.20
C PHE A 424 -3.68 6.22 32.06
N PRO A 425 -3.09 5.73 33.17
CA PRO A 425 -2.22 6.55 34.02
C PRO A 425 -1.08 7.21 33.24
N GLY A 426 -0.91 8.52 33.43
CA GLY A 426 0.10 9.32 32.73
C GLY A 426 -0.33 9.87 31.37
N ILE A 427 -1.54 9.60 30.89
CA ILE A 427 -2.06 10.16 29.63
C ILE A 427 -2.03 11.70 29.60
N GLU A 428 -2.18 12.33 30.77
CA GLU A 428 -2.12 13.79 30.96
C GLU A 428 -0.76 14.41 30.64
N SER A 429 0.31 13.62 30.66
CA SER A 429 1.67 14.08 30.29
C SER A 429 1.91 14.09 28.79
N LEU A 430 0.99 13.53 27.99
CA LEU A 430 1.15 13.46 26.55
C LEU A 430 0.76 14.80 25.91
N PRO A 431 1.60 15.36 25.02
CA PRO A 431 1.28 16.63 24.34
C PRO A 431 0.07 16.49 23.40
N ILE A 432 -0.17 15.28 22.88
CA ILE A 432 -1.35 14.95 22.07
C ILE A 432 -1.92 13.64 22.61
N ARG A 433 -3.15 13.70 23.14
CA ARG A 433 -3.80 12.49 23.64
C ARG A 433 -4.19 11.55 22.49
N PRO A 434 -3.95 10.24 22.62
CA PRO A 434 -4.44 9.25 21.67
C PRO A 434 -5.98 9.26 21.67
N ARG A 435 -6.59 9.10 20.50
CA ARG A 435 -8.06 9.10 20.33
C ARG A 435 -8.48 8.07 19.29
N THR A 436 -9.66 7.50 19.47
CA THR A 436 -10.34 6.60 18.52
C THR A 436 -11.73 7.12 18.23
N LYS A 437 -12.65 7.07 19.20
CA LYS A 437 -14.02 7.56 19.10
C LYS A 437 -14.09 9.04 18.76
N THR A 438 -13.29 9.87 19.45
CA THR A 438 -13.27 11.32 19.23
C THR A 438 -12.12 11.80 18.34
N ALA A 439 -11.39 10.88 17.70
CA ALA A 439 -10.30 11.27 16.80
C ALA A 439 -10.86 12.08 15.62
N PRO A 440 -10.14 13.13 15.17
CA PRO A 440 -10.66 14.05 14.17
C PRO A 440 -10.93 13.36 12.83
N ARG A 441 -12.00 13.77 12.16
CA ARG A 441 -12.18 13.49 10.73
C ARG A 441 -11.49 14.61 9.96
N ILE A 442 -10.45 14.28 9.20
CA ILE A 442 -9.71 15.27 8.42
C ILE A 442 -10.31 15.27 7.00
N PRO A 443 -11.08 16.29 6.61
CA PRO A 443 -11.45 16.46 5.21
C PRO A 443 -10.20 16.86 4.44
N ARG A 444 -9.53 15.90 3.79
CA ARG A 444 -8.38 16.24 2.92
C ARG A 444 -8.85 17.08 1.75
N PRO A 445 -8.16 18.17 1.34
CA PRO A 445 -8.47 19.04 0.19
C PRO A 445 -8.41 18.30 -1.14
#